data_AF-D8RYD2-F1
#
_entry.id   AF-D8RYD2-F1
#
_cell.length_a   1.000
_cell.length_b   1.000
_cell.length_c   1.000
_cell.angle_alpha   90.00
_cell.angle_beta   90.00
_cell.angle_gamma   90.00
#
_symmetry.space_group_name_H-M   'P 1'
#
loop_
_entity.id
_entity.type
_entity.pdbx_description
1 polymer ?
#
loop_
_entity_poly.entity_id
_entity_poly.type
_entity_poly.pdbx_seq_one_letter_code
_entity_poly.pdbx_strand_id
1 'polypeptide(L)'
;MKKVRPGLYIGNQFDAFYFLTGKHRGVTHILSVVPLCPGHEFSTPLGPPRDNAILYKIAAELDTKRAEFDGAIVRKVIPVEDSHDENLLEHLEDALKFIDEGVNKGIVLVHCGGGISRSASVVIAYLMWKEKLSASEALASLRKCSPTVKPNSGFMKQVFESSGCVVRVHGKKEHKRRTKAMKTCRICNRVAPSEEFLICP
;
A
#
# COMPACT_ATOMS: atom_id res chain seq x y z
N MET A 1 -12.32 -7.98 8.91
CA MET A 1 -11.57 -7.91 7.65
C MET A 1 -12.33 -8.66 6.55
N LYS A 2 -12.06 -8.39 5.28
CA LYS A 2 -12.75 -8.98 4.13
C LYS A 2 -11.73 -9.64 3.22
N LYS A 3 -11.99 -10.88 2.79
CA LYS A 3 -11.10 -11.63 1.90
C LYS A 3 -11.15 -11.03 0.50
N VAL A 4 -10.01 -10.57 -0.01
CA VAL A 4 -9.88 -10.02 -1.37
C VAL A 4 -9.48 -11.13 -2.34
N ARG A 5 -8.44 -11.89 -1.98
CA ARG A 5 -7.91 -13.04 -2.72
C ARG A 5 -7.42 -14.10 -1.72
N PRO A 6 -7.09 -15.33 -2.14
CA PRO A 6 -6.30 -16.23 -1.31
C PRO A 6 -5.05 -15.51 -0.79
N GLY A 7 -4.82 -15.54 0.52
CA GLY A 7 -3.68 -14.86 1.16
C GLY A 7 -3.80 -13.33 1.31
N LEU A 8 -4.84 -12.67 0.78
CA LEU A 8 -4.97 -11.20 0.84
C LEU A 8 -6.30 -10.74 1.44
N TYR A 9 -6.22 -9.91 2.47
CA TYR A 9 -7.35 -9.33 3.17
C TYR A 9 -7.26 -7.81 3.26
N ILE A 10 -8.43 -7.16 3.26
CA ILE A 10 -8.58 -5.73 3.53
C ILE A 10 -9.34 -5.51 4.83
N GLY A 11 -8.95 -4.51 5.62
CA GLY A 11 -9.62 -4.21 6.89
C GLY A 11 -9.49 -2.76 7.35
N ASN A 12 -10.07 -2.52 8.52
CA ASN A 12 -9.98 -1.27 9.27
C ASN A 12 -8.99 -1.41 10.45
N GLN A 13 -8.86 -0.35 11.27
CA GLN A 13 -7.96 -0.35 12.42
C GLN A 13 -8.33 -1.35 13.52
N PHE A 14 -9.63 -1.61 13.71
CA PHE A 14 -10.10 -2.61 14.68
C PHE A 14 -9.79 -4.01 14.20
N ASP A 15 -9.87 -4.27 12.89
CA ASP A 15 -9.45 -5.55 12.30
C ASP A 15 -7.98 -5.83 12.60
N ALA A 16 -7.10 -4.84 12.38
CA ALA A 16 -5.68 -4.99 12.72
C ALA A 16 -5.47 -5.27 14.20
N PHE A 17 -6.16 -4.55 15.08
CA PHE A 17 -6.11 -4.76 16.53
C PHE A 17 -6.55 -6.17 16.96
N TYR A 18 -7.71 -6.63 16.47
CA TYR A 18 -8.25 -7.96 16.83
C TYR A 18 -7.34 -9.11 16.38
N PHE A 19 -6.68 -8.97 15.23
CA PHE A 19 -5.76 -9.99 14.72
C PHE A 19 -4.47 -10.05 15.51
N LEU A 20 -3.92 -8.88 15.82
CA LEU A 20 -2.69 -8.77 16.58
C LEU A 20 -2.84 -9.23 18.04
N THR A 21 -4.06 -9.23 18.58
CA THR A 21 -4.34 -9.64 19.96
C THR A 21 -4.62 -11.12 20.14
N GLY A 22 -4.43 -11.96 19.11
CA GLY A 22 -4.50 -13.43 19.23
C GLY A 22 -5.83 -14.06 18.86
N LYS A 23 -6.84 -13.27 18.47
CA LYS A 23 -8.21 -13.78 18.25
C LYS A 23 -8.46 -14.37 16.87
N HIS A 24 -7.50 -14.27 15.96
CA HIS A 24 -7.54 -14.98 14.68
C HIS A 24 -6.16 -15.52 14.30
N ARG A 25 -6.09 -16.83 14.07
CA ARG A 25 -4.89 -17.50 13.60
C ARG A 25 -4.74 -17.28 12.09
N GLY A 26 -3.57 -16.82 11.64
CA GLY A 26 -3.15 -16.97 10.25
C GLY A 26 -2.53 -15.74 9.58
N VAL A 27 -2.82 -14.51 10.02
CA VAL A 27 -2.18 -13.31 9.43
C VAL A 27 -0.70 -13.30 9.81
N THR A 28 0.16 -13.26 8.80
CA THR A 28 1.62 -13.24 8.97
C THR A 28 2.23 -11.90 8.57
N HIS A 29 1.51 -11.10 7.77
CA HIS A 29 1.97 -9.80 7.28
C HIS A 29 0.88 -8.73 7.44
N ILE A 30 1.27 -7.54 7.91
CA ILE A 30 0.36 -6.39 8.06
C ILE A 30 0.94 -5.15 7.39
N LEU A 31 0.17 -4.59 6.45
CA LEU A 31 0.44 -3.29 5.84
C LEU A 31 -0.54 -2.24 6.39
N SER A 32 -0.02 -1.28 7.14
CA SER A 32 -0.79 -0.19 7.74
C SER A 32 -0.67 1.08 6.91
N VAL A 33 -1.76 1.55 6.31
CA VAL A 33 -1.81 2.79 5.52
C VAL A 33 -2.52 3.88 6.33
N VAL A 34 -1.77 4.56 7.20
CA VAL A 34 -2.27 5.50 8.22
C VAL A 34 -1.28 6.65 8.38
N PRO A 35 -1.71 7.87 8.73
CA PRO A 35 -0.78 8.99 8.88
C PRO A 35 0.25 8.73 9.98
N LEU A 36 1.44 9.32 9.84
CA LEU A 36 2.36 9.51 10.95
C LEU A 36 1.88 10.69 11.78
N CYS A 37 1.53 10.45 13.04
CA CYS A 37 1.30 11.55 13.96
C CYS A 37 2.66 12.16 14.36
N PRO A 38 2.83 13.50 14.34
CA PRO A 38 4.01 14.15 14.90
C PRO A 38 4.21 13.67 16.35
N GLY A 39 5.40 13.12 16.65
CA GLY A 39 5.71 12.42 17.91
C GLY A 39 5.87 10.89 17.79
N HIS A 40 5.70 10.32 16.59
CA HIS A 40 5.92 8.90 16.30
C HIS A 40 7.15 8.69 15.39
N GLU A 41 8.35 9.04 15.87
CA GLU A 41 9.55 8.34 15.38
C GLU A 41 9.47 6.91 15.93
N PHE A 42 9.64 5.90 15.06
CA PHE A 42 9.68 4.49 15.47
C PHE A 42 10.99 4.18 16.22
N SER A 43 11.11 4.77 17.40
CA SER A 43 11.91 4.34 18.53
C SER A 43 11.13 4.81 19.76
N THR A 44 10.56 3.88 20.52
CA THR A 44 9.96 4.16 21.84
C THR A 44 10.87 5.08 22.70
N PRO A 45 10.39 5.83 23.72
CA PRO A 45 9.03 6.19 24.14
C PRO A 45 8.84 7.74 24.29
N LEU A 46 7.60 8.23 24.21
CA LEU A 46 6.97 9.19 25.16
C LEU A 46 5.85 10.02 24.51
N GLY A 47 4.63 9.76 24.97
CA GLY A 47 3.71 10.80 25.44
C GLY A 47 2.94 11.62 24.38
N PRO A 48 1.71 12.05 24.70
CA PRO A 48 0.68 12.28 23.68
C PRO A 48 0.60 13.74 23.21
N PRO A 49 -0.11 13.98 22.09
CA PRO A 49 -1.40 14.68 22.24
C PRO A 49 -2.60 14.03 21.52
N ARG A 50 -3.72 14.02 22.27
CA ARG A 50 -5.16 14.10 21.93
C ARG A 50 -5.45 14.13 20.41
N ASP A 51 -5.68 13.02 19.70
CA ASP A 51 -6.83 12.11 19.76
C ASP A 51 -6.41 10.64 19.48
N ASN A 52 -5.13 10.37 19.66
CA ASN A 52 -4.45 9.11 19.32
C ASN A 52 -4.44 8.05 20.45
N ALA A 53 -5.22 8.24 21.53
CA ALA A 53 -5.15 7.39 22.73
C ALA A 53 -5.44 5.90 22.45
N ILE A 54 -6.25 5.59 21.43
CA ILE A 54 -6.49 4.21 20.97
C ILE A 54 -5.25 3.67 20.25
N LEU A 55 -4.62 4.45 19.37
CA LEU A 55 -3.42 4.03 18.64
C LEU A 55 -2.24 3.74 19.57
N TYR A 56 -2.08 4.52 20.64
CA TYR A 56 -1.09 4.28 21.69
C TYR A 56 -1.38 3.01 22.51
N LYS A 57 -2.65 2.76 22.87
CA LYS A 57 -3.05 1.53 23.56
C LYS A 57 -2.82 0.30 22.68
N ILE A 58 -3.16 0.40 21.40
CA ILE A 58 -2.89 -0.63 20.39
C ILE A 58 -1.37 -0.85 20.34
N ALA A 59 -0.56 0.14 19.98
CA ALA A 59 0.90 -0.01 19.87
C ALA A 59 1.57 -0.60 21.14
N ALA A 60 1.17 -0.15 22.33
CA ALA A 60 1.68 -0.67 23.59
C ALA A 60 1.24 -2.13 23.87
N GLU A 61 -0.01 -2.50 23.59
CA GLU A 61 -0.49 -3.89 23.66
C GLU A 61 0.16 -4.78 22.59
N LEU A 62 0.51 -4.21 21.43
CA LEU A 62 1.16 -4.90 20.32
C LEU A 62 2.62 -5.25 20.59
N ASP A 63 3.32 -4.42 21.36
CA ASP A 63 4.71 -4.67 21.77
C ASP A 63 4.76 -5.69 22.92
N THR A 64 3.80 -5.67 23.84
CA THR A 64 3.73 -6.65 24.95
C THR A 64 3.30 -8.04 24.47
N LYS A 65 2.34 -8.14 23.52
CA LYS A 65 1.90 -9.43 22.96
C LYS A 65 2.84 -10.03 21.91
N ARG A 66 3.89 -9.30 21.50
CA ARG A 66 4.95 -9.78 20.61
C ARG A 66 5.68 -11.01 21.17
N ALA A 67 5.68 -11.18 22.51
CA ALA A 67 6.28 -12.31 23.20
C ALA A 67 5.39 -13.57 23.25
N GLU A 68 4.09 -13.47 22.95
CA GLU A 68 3.12 -14.57 23.07
C GLU A 68 2.73 -15.21 21.72
N PHE A 69 3.13 -14.61 20.60
CA PHE A 69 2.88 -15.16 19.27
C PHE A 69 4.06 -16.01 18.78
N ASP A 70 3.78 -17.27 18.46
CA ASP A 70 4.71 -18.33 18.02
C ASP A 70 5.27 -18.12 16.59
N GLY A 71 5.41 -16.85 16.18
CA GLY A 71 5.90 -16.43 14.87
C GLY A 71 5.85 -14.90 14.75
N ALA A 72 6.99 -14.28 14.41
CA ALA A 72 7.06 -12.82 14.28
C ALA A 72 6.18 -12.33 13.12
N ILE A 73 5.18 -11.50 13.42
CA ILE A 73 4.36 -10.83 12.41
C ILE A 73 5.23 -9.79 11.68
N VAL A 74 5.29 -9.88 10.35
CA VAL A 74 5.99 -8.90 9.51
C VAL A 74 5.09 -7.67 9.30
N ARG A 75 5.61 -6.47 9.54
CA ARG A 75 4.82 -5.23 9.50
C ARG A 75 5.48 -4.17 8.62
N LYS A 76 4.68 -3.40 7.89
CA LYS A 76 5.10 -2.16 7.20
C LYS A 76 4.05 -1.09 7.40
N VAL A 77 4.51 0.14 7.64
CA VAL A 77 3.65 1.32 7.78
C VAL A 77 3.91 2.25 6.60
N ILE A 78 2.85 2.73 5.97
CA ILE A 78 2.87 3.75 4.93
C ILE A 78 2.15 4.99 5.47
N PRO A 79 2.89 6.09 5.66
CA PRO A 79 2.42 7.28 6.37
C PRO A 79 1.58 8.19 5.48
N VAL A 80 0.29 7.88 5.32
CA VAL A 80 -0.58 8.57 4.36
C VAL A 80 -1.85 9.09 5.03
N GLU A 81 -2.08 10.41 4.89
CA GLU A 81 -3.34 11.06 5.24
C GLU A 81 -4.46 10.72 4.25
N ASP A 82 -5.72 10.77 4.70
CA ASP A 82 -6.86 10.50 3.80
C ASP A 82 -7.33 11.77 3.08
N SER A 83 -6.40 12.45 2.42
CA SER A 83 -6.64 13.71 1.70
C SER A 83 -6.54 13.51 0.19
N HIS A 84 -7.20 14.38 -0.57
CA HIS A 84 -7.14 14.39 -2.04
C HIS A 84 -5.77 14.86 -2.56
N ASP A 85 -5.06 15.65 -1.76
CA ASP A 85 -3.75 16.23 -2.10
C ASP A 85 -2.57 15.34 -1.69
N GLU A 86 -2.84 14.25 -0.96
CA GLU A 86 -1.82 13.35 -0.44
C GLU A 86 -1.22 12.49 -1.57
N ASN A 87 0.10 12.38 -1.62
CA ASN A 87 0.79 11.63 -2.66
C ASN A 87 0.92 10.14 -2.29
N LEU A 88 -0.05 9.32 -2.72
CA LEU A 88 0.03 7.87 -2.52
C LEU A 88 1.02 7.20 -3.50
N LEU A 89 1.24 7.78 -4.69
CA LEU A 89 2.04 7.18 -5.77
C LEU A 89 3.47 6.83 -5.32
N GLU A 90 4.10 7.68 -4.52
CA GLU A 90 5.47 7.46 -4.03
C GLU A 90 5.61 6.21 -3.14
N HIS A 91 4.50 5.74 -2.56
CA HIS A 91 4.48 4.58 -1.68
C HIS A 91 3.99 3.31 -2.36
N LEU A 92 3.38 3.41 -3.55
CA LEU A 92 2.73 2.26 -4.19
C LEU A 92 3.72 1.15 -4.50
N GLU A 93 4.86 1.44 -5.12
CA GLU A 93 5.85 0.40 -5.48
C GLU A 93 6.23 -0.47 -4.27
N ASP A 94 6.53 0.19 -3.16
CA ASP A 94 6.87 -0.43 -1.88
C ASP A 94 5.71 -1.20 -1.25
N ALA A 95 4.49 -0.65 -1.34
CA ALA A 95 3.27 -1.31 -0.88
C ALA A 95 3.00 -2.60 -1.65
N LEU A 96 3.12 -2.54 -2.98
CA LEU A 96 2.83 -3.65 -3.87
C LEU A 96 3.82 -4.79 -3.66
N LYS A 97 5.11 -4.49 -3.54
CA LYS A 97 6.15 -5.50 -3.22
C LYS A 97 5.87 -6.18 -1.90
N PHE A 98 5.55 -5.42 -0.85
CA PHE A 98 5.22 -5.97 0.46
C PHE A 98 4.02 -6.93 0.39
N ILE A 99 2.96 -6.55 -0.33
CA ILE A 99 1.78 -7.39 -0.49
C ILE A 99 2.14 -8.66 -1.28
N ASP A 100 2.84 -8.54 -2.40
CA ASP A 100 3.17 -9.69 -3.25
C ASP A 100 4.03 -10.72 -2.51
N GLU A 101 5.09 -10.27 -1.85
CA GLU A 101 5.94 -11.13 -1.04
C GLU A 101 5.18 -11.79 0.11
N GLY A 102 4.33 -11.02 0.79
CA GLY A 102 3.55 -11.51 1.92
C GLY A 102 2.50 -12.55 1.51
N VAL A 103 1.83 -12.35 0.37
CA VAL A 103 0.85 -13.31 -0.17
C VAL A 103 1.51 -14.62 -0.57
N ASN A 104 2.74 -14.56 -1.10
CA ASN A 104 3.52 -15.76 -1.46
C ASN A 104 4.02 -16.54 -0.24
N LYS A 105 4.17 -15.88 0.92
CA LYS A 105 4.72 -16.47 2.16
C LYS A 105 3.65 -16.75 3.22
N GLY A 106 2.43 -16.25 3.05
CA GLY A 106 1.36 -16.43 4.03
C GLY A 106 0.15 -15.53 3.77
N ILE A 107 -0.32 -14.85 4.82
CA ILE A 107 -1.57 -14.08 4.79
C ILE A 107 -1.26 -12.62 5.12
N VAL A 108 -1.65 -11.73 4.21
CA VAL A 108 -1.49 -10.30 4.29
C VAL A 108 -2.81 -9.63 4.67
N LEU A 109 -2.76 -8.76 5.67
CA LEU A 109 -3.79 -7.78 5.97
C LEU A 109 -3.33 -6.38 5.55
N VAL A 110 -4.06 -5.76 4.63
CA VAL A 110 -3.90 -4.33 4.31
C VAL A 110 -5.01 -3.55 5.01
N HIS A 111 -4.66 -2.60 5.87
CA HIS A 111 -5.64 -1.82 6.60
C HIS A 111 -5.32 -0.32 6.63
N CYS A 112 -6.36 0.47 6.91
CA CYS A 112 -6.25 1.88 7.27
C CYS A 112 -7.19 2.17 8.44
N GLY A 113 -7.52 3.44 8.72
CA GLY A 113 -8.47 3.80 9.76
C GLY A 113 -9.84 3.13 9.56
N GLY A 114 -10.48 3.37 8.41
CA GLY A 114 -11.84 2.88 8.13
C GLY A 114 -11.94 1.63 7.25
N GLY A 115 -10.86 1.23 6.57
CA GLY A 115 -10.94 0.17 5.54
C GLY A 115 -11.74 0.56 4.30
N ILE A 116 -11.81 1.88 4.02
CA ILE A 116 -12.70 2.46 2.99
C ILE A 116 -11.91 3.13 1.86
N SER A 117 -10.94 3.99 2.20
CA SER A 117 -10.22 4.82 1.22
C SER A 117 -8.76 4.38 1.04
N ARG A 118 -7.83 4.80 1.91
CA ARG A 118 -6.38 4.50 1.81
C ARG A 118 -6.01 3.04 1.51
N SER A 119 -6.45 2.10 2.35
CA SER A 119 -6.17 0.67 2.13
C SER A 119 -6.86 0.13 0.88
N ALA A 120 -8.02 0.67 0.51
CA ALA A 120 -8.70 0.28 -0.72
C ALA A 120 -7.92 0.76 -1.95
N SER A 121 -7.40 1.99 -1.95
CA SER A 121 -6.54 2.52 -3.03
C SER A 121 -5.33 1.64 -3.28
N VAL A 122 -4.63 1.24 -2.21
CA VAL A 122 -3.46 0.34 -2.31
C VAL A 122 -3.86 -1.04 -2.85
N VAL A 123 -4.96 -1.61 -2.34
CA VAL A 123 -5.44 -2.92 -2.82
C VAL A 123 -5.89 -2.86 -4.28
N ILE A 124 -6.53 -1.78 -4.71
CA ILE A 124 -6.90 -1.57 -6.12
C ILE A 124 -5.64 -1.52 -6.98
N ALA A 125 -4.64 -0.73 -6.61
CA ALA A 125 -3.36 -0.67 -7.33
C ALA A 125 -2.68 -2.04 -7.42
N TYR A 126 -2.74 -2.84 -6.33
CA TYR A 126 -2.22 -4.20 -6.32
C TYR A 126 -2.95 -5.12 -7.31
N LEU A 127 -4.28 -5.09 -7.32
CA LEU A 127 -5.09 -5.90 -8.24
C LEU A 127 -4.82 -5.50 -9.70
N MET A 128 -4.69 -4.20 -9.99
CA MET A 128 -4.31 -3.74 -11.32
C MET A 128 -2.95 -4.29 -11.75
N TRP A 129 -1.96 -4.19 -10.87
CA TRP A 129 -0.59 -4.63 -11.16
C TRP A 129 -0.48 -6.16 -11.32
N LYS A 130 -1.08 -6.92 -10.39
CA LYS A 130 -0.97 -8.39 -10.31
C LYS A 130 -1.86 -9.10 -11.34
N GLU A 131 -3.08 -8.62 -11.53
CA GLU A 131 -4.11 -9.28 -12.35
C GLU A 131 -4.34 -8.56 -13.68
N LYS A 132 -3.57 -7.51 -13.99
CA LYS A 132 -3.68 -6.72 -15.23
C LYS A 132 -5.07 -6.11 -15.46
N LEU A 133 -5.77 -5.81 -14.37
CA LEU A 133 -7.07 -5.14 -14.40
C LEU A 133 -6.88 -3.63 -14.64
N SER A 134 -7.83 -3.02 -15.34
CA SER A 134 -8.00 -1.57 -15.30
C SER A 134 -8.43 -1.13 -13.89
N ALA A 135 -8.24 0.15 -13.55
CA ALA A 135 -8.64 0.68 -12.24
C ALA A 135 -10.15 0.53 -11.97
N SER A 136 -11.00 0.63 -12.99
CA SER A 136 -12.44 0.40 -12.86
C SER A 136 -12.77 -1.07 -12.59
N GLU A 137 -12.11 -2.00 -13.28
CA GLU A 137 -12.27 -3.44 -13.06
C GLU A 137 -11.75 -3.86 -11.68
N ALA A 138 -10.60 -3.34 -11.25
CA ALA A 138 -10.03 -3.59 -9.94
C ALA A 138 -10.93 -3.06 -8.81
N LEU A 139 -11.46 -1.84 -8.95
CA LEU A 139 -12.43 -1.29 -8.00
C LEU A 139 -13.72 -2.12 -7.95
N ALA A 140 -14.27 -2.49 -9.11
CA ALA A 140 -15.46 -3.34 -9.18
C ALA A 140 -15.21 -4.72 -8.54
N SER A 141 -14.03 -5.29 -8.78
CA SER A 141 -13.59 -6.56 -8.20
C SER A 141 -13.49 -6.49 -6.67
N LEU A 142 -12.86 -5.43 -6.14
CA LEU A 142 -12.77 -5.21 -4.69
C LEU A 142 -14.15 -4.99 -4.05
N ARG A 143 -15.07 -4.30 -4.73
CA ARG A 143 -16.44 -4.07 -4.24
C ARG A 143 -17.25 -5.34 -4.07
N LYS A 144 -16.94 -6.43 -4.80
CA LYS A 144 -17.61 -7.72 -4.62
C LYS A 144 -17.46 -8.26 -3.19
N CYS A 145 -16.30 -8.07 -2.56
CA CYS A 145 -16.10 -8.48 -1.17
C CYS A 145 -16.21 -7.33 -0.16
N SER A 146 -16.04 -6.08 -0.60
CA SER A 146 -16.16 -4.89 0.24
C SER A 146 -16.98 -3.78 -0.41
N PRO A 147 -18.33 -3.85 -0.37
CA PRO A 147 -19.20 -2.87 -1.04
C PRO A 147 -19.01 -1.43 -0.55
N THR A 148 -18.52 -1.26 0.67
CA THR A 148 -18.29 0.04 1.33
C THR A 148 -17.02 0.75 0.88
N VAL A 149 -16.17 0.15 0.04
CA VAL A 149 -14.94 0.84 -0.40
C VAL A 149 -15.26 2.04 -1.28
N LYS A 150 -14.63 3.15 -0.92
CA LYS A 150 -14.75 4.44 -1.58
C LYS A 150 -13.42 5.19 -1.39
N PRO A 151 -12.40 4.88 -2.20
CA PRO A 151 -11.20 5.70 -2.29
C PRO A 151 -11.55 7.18 -2.52
N ASN A 152 -10.79 8.08 -1.91
CA ASN A 152 -10.92 9.49 -2.21
C ASN A 152 -10.55 9.77 -3.69
N SER A 153 -11.02 10.89 -4.22
CA SER A 153 -10.84 11.25 -5.63
C SER A 153 -9.38 11.45 -6.04
N GLY A 154 -8.54 11.99 -5.15
CA GLY A 154 -7.11 12.18 -5.39
C GLY A 154 -6.38 10.85 -5.58
N PHE A 155 -6.65 9.88 -4.69
CA PHE A 155 -6.11 8.54 -4.83
C PHE A 155 -6.63 7.80 -6.05
N MET A 156 -7.91 7.92 -6.38
CA MET A 156 -8.41 7.32 -7.63
C MET A 156 -7.68 7.92 -8.83
N LYS A 157 -7.56 9.24 -8.92
CA LYS A 157 -6.83 9.89 -10.01
C LYS A 157 -5.41 9.34 -10.13
N GLN A 158 -4.69 9.31 -9.02
CA GLN A 158 -3.34 8.74 -8.95
C GLN A 158 -3.31 7.28 -9.41
N VAL A 159 -4.20 6.43 -8.91
CA VAL A 159 -4.26 5.01 -9.28
C VAL A 159 -4.61 4.83 -10.77
N PHE A 160 -5.58 5.59 -11.31
CA PHE A 160 -5.92 5.59 -12.73
C PHE A 160 -4.71 5.99 -13.60
N GLU A 161 -4.02 7.07 -13.25
CA GLU A 161 -2.82 7.54 -13.96
C GLU A 161 -1.65 6.55 -13.81
N SER A 162 -1.60 5.81 -12.70
CA SER A 162 -0.57 4.81 -12.43
C SER A 162 -0.71 3.51 -13.22
N SER A 163 -1.85 3.28 -13.91
CA SER A 163 -2.10 2.06 -14.71
C SER A 163 -1.00 1.76 -15.75
N GLY A 164 -0.14 2.72 -16.08
CA GLY A 164 1.07 2.55 -16.90
C GLY A 164 2.43 2.70 -16.19
N CYS A 165 2.49 3.06 -14.90
CA CYS A 165 3.71 3.60 -14.25
C CYS A 165 4.09 3.05 -12.85
N VAL A 166 3.34 2.13 -12.23
CA VAL A 166 3.52 1.75 -10.79
C VAL A 166 4.88 1.15 -10.39
N VAL A 167 5.88 1.03 -11.28
CA VAL A 167 7.16 0.35 -10.97
C VAL A 167 8.39 1.27 -11.09
N ARG A 168 8.24 2.59 -10.98
CA ARG A 168 9.39 3.50 -11.13
C ARG A 168 9.40 4.66 -10.13
N VAL A 169 9.91 4.43 -8.92
CA VAL A 169 10.51 5.53 -8.16
C VAL A 169 11.84 5.10 -7.54
N HIS A 170 12.93 5.32 -8.28
CA HIS A 170 14.24 5.67 -7.71
C HIS A 170 14.96 6.65 -8.68
N GLY A 171 15.22 7.88 -8.20
CA GLY A 171 16.29 8.74 -8.74
C GLY A 171 15.88 10.14 -9.25
N LYS A 172 15.99 11.11 -8.34
CA LYS A 172 16.31 12.56 -8.44
C LYS A 172 16.03 13.34 -9.76
N LYS A 173 15.40 14.51 -9.57
CA LYS A 173 15.13 15.60 -10.53
C LYS A 173 16.39 16.13 -11.24
N GLU A 174 16.29 16.47 -12.54
CA GLU A 174 16.81 17.74 -13.09
C GLU A 174 16.34 18.03 -14.55
N HIS A 175 16.17 19.32 -14.87
CA HIS A 175 15.70 19.89 -16.14
C HIS A 175 16.87 20.18 -17.12
N LYS A 176 16.76 19.83 -18.42
CA LYS A 176 17.18 20.66 -19.59
C LYS A 176 16.94 19.96 -20.96
N ARG A 177 16.52 20.76 -21.96
CA ARG A 177 16.21 20.40 -23.37
C ARG A 177 17.48 20.18 -24.23
N ARG A 178 17.55 19.12 -25.10
CA ARG A 178 18.07 19.16 -26.51
C ARG A 178 18.24 17.79 -27.21
N THR A 179 17.74 17.74 -28.46
CA THR A 179 18.05 16.85 -29.62
C THR A 179 18.30 15.35 -29.38
N LYS A 180 17.31 14.52 -29.75
CA LYS A 180 17.24 13.08 -29.41
C LYS A 180 18.07 12.18 -30.33
N ALA A 181 18.99 11.39 -29.78
CA ALA A 181 19.75 10.33 -30.47
C ALA A 181 18.97 9.00 -30.49
N MET A 182 18.93 8.22 -31.58
CA MET A 182 18.14 6.96 -31.58
C MET A 182 18.87 5.78 -30.88
N LYS A 183 18.13 4.92 -30.16
CA LYS A 183 18.64 3.70 -29.46
C LYS A 183 17.79 2.45 -29.79
N THR A 184 18.11 1.29 -29.20
CA THR A 184 17.31 0.03 -29.30
C THR A 184 17.03 -0.52 -27.89
N CYS A 185 15.78 -0.92 -27.60
CA CYS A 185 15.37 -1.49 -26.29
C CYS A 185 15.92 -2.89 -26.09
N ARG A 186 16.61 -3.18 -24.98
CA ARG A 186 17.20 -4.50 -24.71
C ARG A 186 16.21 -5.56 -24.20
N ILE A 187 14.94 -5.20 -24.04
CA ILE A 187 13.88 -6.09 -23.53
C ILE A 187 12.84 -6.41 -24.63
N CYS A 188 12.44 -5.42 -25.44
CA CYS A 188 11.45 -5.58 -26.53
C CYS A 188 12.05 -5.44 -27.96
N ASN A 189 13.33 -5.07 -28.09
CA ASN A 189 14.05 -4.81 -29.36
C ASN A 189 13.56 -3.65 -30.28
N ARG A 190 12.64 -2.79 -29.81
CA ARG A 190 12.17 -1.60 -30.55
C ARG A 190 13.23 -0.50 -30.67
N VAL A 191 13.25 0.26 -31.78
CA VAL A 191 14.14 1.42 -32.06
C VAL A 191 13.36 2.73 -31.91
N ALA A 192 13.89 3.73 -31.18
CA ALA A 192 13.22 5.00 -30.89
C ALA A 192 14.24 6.13 -30.57
N PRO A 193 13.84 7.40 -30.48
CA PRO A 193 14.68 8.47 -29.91
C PRO A 193 15.04 8.18 -28.44
N SER A 194 16.23 8.56 -27.97
CA SER A 194 16.80 8.19 -26.66
C SER A 194 15.95 8.62 -25.47
N GLU A 195 15.18 9.70 -25.64
CA GLU A 195 14.25 10.24 -24.64
C GLU A 195 12.86 9.58 -24.71
N GLU A 196 12.56 8.85 -25.79
CA GLU A 196 11.37 7.99 -25.94
C GLU A 196 11.64 6.55 -25.50
N PHE A 197 12.89 6.22 -25.20
CA PHE A 197 13.24 5.00 -24.44
C PHE A 197 13.06 5.19 -22.94
N LEU A 198 11.86 5.56 -22.53
CA LEU A 198 11.44 5.47 -21.13
C LEU A 198 10.47 4.32 -20.90
N ILE A 199 10.73 3.21 -21.61
CA ILE A 199 10.11 1.87 -21.55
C ILE A 199 9.05 1.69 -22.64
N CYS A 200 9.51 0.98 -23.67
CA CYS A 200 8.74 0.34 -24.72
C CYS A 200 7.70 -0.63 -24.13
N PRO A 201 6.47 -0.71 -24.68
CA PRO A 201 5.49 -1.75 -24.37
C PRO A 201 5.98 -3.15 -24.77
#